data_AF-A0A1G8HXL5-F1
#
_entry.id   AF-A0A1G8HXL5-F1
#
_cell.length_a   1.000
_cell.length_b   1.000
_cell.length_c   1.000
_cell.angle_alpha   90.00
_cell.angle_beta   90.00
_cell.angle_gamma   90.00
#
_symmetry.space_group_name_H-M   'P 1'
#
loop_
_entity.id
_entity.type
_entity.pdbx_description
1 polymer ?
#
loop_
_entity_poly.entity_id
_entity_poly.type
_entity_poly.pdbx_seq_one_letter_code
_entity_poly.pdbx_strand_id
1 'polypeptide(L)'
;MVRILGYKQRQKEDGTEFYLLEVQGGIEMVLSKATGQYYATAKKATVSTTFDEETCKALVGSQMPGKVSKIKTEPYQYVIKESGETISLEHKYIYLPEGVESSEEKLAKQLEEAFA
;
A
#
# COMPACT_ATOMS: atom_id res chain seq x y z
N MET A 1 3.09 5.37 11.46
CA MET A 1 3.12 6.60 10.65
C MET A 1 3.52 6.27 9.22
N VAL A 2 2.89 6.91 8.26
CA VAL A 2 3.24 6.82 6.84
C VAL A 2 3.60 8.21 6.31
N ARG A 3 4.45 8.27 5.29
CA ARG A 3 4.91 9.52 4.67
C ARG A 3 4.38 9.63 3.25
N ILE A 4 3.89 10.80 2.88
CA ILE A 4 3.45 11.08 1.51
C ILE A 4 4.69 11.33 0.66
N LEU A 5 4.93 10.47 -0.32
CA LEU A 5 6.05 10.57 -1.26
C LEU A 5 5.70 11.39 -2.50
N GLY A 6 4.43 11.42 -2.87
CA GLY A 6 3.97 12.01 -4.13
C GLY A 6 2.48 11.80 -4.35
N TYR A 7 2.03 12.09 -5.56
CA TYR A 7 0.65 11.88 -5.97
C TYR A 7 0.58 11.48 -7.45
N LYS A 8 -0.53 10.84 -7.83
CA LYS A 8 -0.85 10.41 -9.18
C LYS A 8 -2.24 10.88 -9.57
N GLN A 9 -2.37 11.44 -10.76
CA GLN A 9 -3.65 11.77 -11.35
C GLN A 9 -4.24 10.53 -12.02
N ARG A 10 -5.54 10.31 -11.83
CA ARG A 10 -6.31 9.30 -12.56
C ARG A 10 -7.64 9.87 -13.00
N GLN A 11 -8.11 9.35 -14.13
CA GLN A 11 -9.43 9.67 -14.66
C GLN A 11 -10.40 8.55 -14.31
N LYS A 12 -11.60 8.91 -13.85
CA LYS A 12 -12.72 7.96 -13.70
C LYS A 12 -13.35 7.70 -15.06
N GLU A 13 -14.13 6.63 -15.15
CA GLU A 13 -14.94 6.31 -16.33
C GLU A 13 -15.93 7.43 -16.69
N ASP A 14 -16.36 8.21 -15.69
CA ASP A 14 -17.24 9.37 -15.84
C ASP A 14 -16.54 10.64 -16.37
N GLY A 15 -15.24 10.55 -16.70
CA GLY A 15 -14.43 11.68 -17.21
C GLY A 15 -13.88 12.61 -16.13
N THR A 16 -14.37 12.50 -14.89
CA THR A 16 -13.87 13.28 -13.74
C THR A 16 -12.48 12.82 -13.30
N GLU A 17 -11.58 13.78 -13.08
CA GLU A 17 -10.20 13.54 -12.63
C GLU A 17 -10.13 13.51 -11.10
N PHE A 18 -9.33 12.58 -10.56
CA PHE A 18 -9.06 12.49 -9.13
C PHE A 18 -7.59 12.16 -8.87
N TYR A 19 -7.13 12.51 -7.68
CA TYR A 19 -5.75 12.30 -7.29
C TYR A 19 -5.62 11.13 -6.30
N LEU A 20 -4.48 10.45 -6.37
CA LEU A 20 -4.08 9.36 -5.51
C LEU A 20 -2.78 9.77 -4.83
N LEU A 21 -2.75 9.83 -3.51
CA LEU A 21 -1.52 10.07 -2.76
C LEU A 21 -0.70 8.77 -2.67
N GLU A 22 0.57 8.85 -2.99
CA GLU A 22 1.52 7.76 -2.79
C GLU A 22 2.10 7.87 -1.39
N VAL A 23 1.77 6.90 -0.54
CA VAL A 23 2.22 6.86 0.85
C VAL A 23 3.20 5.71 1.05
N GLN A 24 4.21 5.94 1.89
CA GLN A 24 5.21 4.97 2.27
C GLN A 24 5.17 4.72 3.77
N GLY A 25 5.17 3.45 4.16
CA GLY A 25 5.33 3.05 5.55
C GLY A 25 6.76 3.23 6.07
N GLY A 26 7.00 2.67 7.26
CA GLY A 26 8.33 2.58 7.85
C GLY A 26 9.30 1.74 7.00
N ILE A 27 10.58 1.91 7.29
CA ILE A 27 11.66 1.13 6.67
C ILE A 27 11.67 -0.28 7.29
N GLU A 28 11.79 -1.29 6.44
CA GLU A 28 11.97 -2.70 6.81
C GLU A 28 13.26 -3.23 6.16
N MET A 29 14.00 -4.06 6.90
CA MET A 29 15.21 -4.71 6.39
C MET A 29 14.83 -6.07 5.80
N VAL A 30 15.08 -6.27 4.52
CA VAL A 30 14.80 -7.53 3.82
C VAL A 30 16.11 -8.16 3.38
N LEU A 31 16.25 -9.48 3.62
CA LEU A 31 17.39 -10.25 3.15
C LEU A 31 17.25 -10.55 1.66
N SER A 32 18.19 -10.09 0.86
CA SER A 32 18.27 -10.44 -0.56
C SER A 32 18.62 -11.91 -0.72
N LYS A 33 17.74 -12.68 -1.36
CA LYS A 33 18.00 -14.09 -1.70
C LYS A 33 19.14 -14.25 -2.72
N ALA A 34 19.41 -13.22 -3.52
CA ALA A 34 20.43 -13.26 -4.55
C ALA A 34 21.84 -12.97 -4.00
N THR A 35 21.95 -12.04 -3.04
CA THR A 35 23.25 -11.56 -2.54
C THR A 35 23.53 -11.93 -1.09
N GLY A 36 22.54 -12.44 -0.35
CA GLY A 36 22.67 -12.75 1.09
C GLY A 36 22.83 -11.53 1.99
N GLN A 37 22.58 -10.31 1.48
CA GLN A 37 22.72 -9.06 2.22
C GLN A 37 21.36 -8.46 2.56
N TYR A 38 21.28 -7.82 3.73
CA TYR A 38 20.11 -7.04 4.11
C TYR A 38 20.10 -5.71 3.35
N TYR A 39 18.95 -5.35 2.77
CA TYR A 39 18.71 -4.05 2.18
C TYR A 39 17.47 -3.41 2.81
N ALA A 40 17.53 -2.09 2.98
CA ALA A 40 16.39 -1.31 3.45
C ALA A 40 15.36 -1.19 2.32
N THR A 41 14.13 -1.58 2.60
CA THR A 41 12.98 -1.38 1.71
C THR A 41 11.85 -0.75 2.50
N ALA A 42 10.86 -0.20 1.82
CA ALA A 42 9.69 0.36 2.46
C ALA A 42 8.44 0.04 1.66
N LYS A 43 7.38 -0.38 2.34
CA LYS A 43 6.09 -0.69 1.71
C LYS A 43 5.44 0.60 1.25
N LYS A 44 4.94 0.61 0.02
CA LYS A 44 4.22 1.73 -0.59
C LYS A 44 2.78 1.36 -0.85
N ALA A 45 1.87 2.31 -0.66
CA ALA A 45 0.46 2.18 -0.99
C ALA A 45 -0.05 3.47 -1.64
N THR A 46 -1.18 3.37 -2.34
CA THR A 46 -1.87 4.53 -2.93
C THR A 46 -3.18 4.76 -2.19
N VAL A 47 -3.44 6.01 -1.81
CA VAL A 47 -4.66 6.42 -1.12
C VAL A 47 -5.42 7.40 -2.01
N SER A 48 -6.67 7.11 -2.33
CA SER A 48 -7.53 8.05 -3.05
C SER A 48 -7.81 9.27 -2.20
N THR A 49 -7.72 10.46 -2.82
CA THR A 49 -8.04 11.71 -2.15
C THR A 49 -9.07 12.53 -2.93
N THR A 50 -9.78 13.39 -2.21
CA THR A 50 -10.67 14.41 -2.76
C THR A 50 -9.97 15.76 -2.94
N PHE A 51 -8.67 15.83 -2.66
CA PHE A 51 -7.88 17.06 -2.81
C PHE A 51 -7.60 17.38 -4.28
N ASP A 52 -7.50 18.68 -4.54
CA ASP A 52 -6.93 19.27 -5.75
C ASP A 52 -5.40 19.09 -5.85
N GLU A 53 -4.85 19.36 -7.03
CA GLU A 53 -3.43 19.16 -7.33
C GLU A 53 -2.52 19.99 -6.42
N GLU A 54 -2.88 21.25 -6.16
CA GLU A 54 -2.09 22.16 -5.34
C GLU A 54 -2.00 21.66 -3.89
N THR A 55 -3.13 21.23 -3.33
CA THR A 55 -3.16 20.61 -2.00
C THR A 55 -2.34 19.32 -1.98
N CYS A 56 -2.43 18.47 -3.02
CA CYS A 56 -1.62 17.26 -3.11
C CYS A 56 -0.12 17.56 -3.13
N LYS A 57 0.31 18.58 -3.88
CA LYS A 57 1.71 19.05 -3.92
C LYS A 57 2.17 19.52 -2.54
N ALA A 58 1.36 20.30 -1.84
CA ALA A 58 1.69 20.79 -0.50
C ALA A 58 1.80 19.67 0.54
N LEU A 59 1.05 18.58 0.36
CA LEU A 59 1.09 17.43 1.25
C LEU A 59 2.32 16.53 1.04
N VAL A 60 3.00 16.62 -0.11
CA VAL A 60 4.22 15.82 -0.36
C VAL A 60 5.29 16.13 0.68
N GLY A 61 5.84 15.07 1.28
CA GLY A 61 6.83 15.17 2.35
C GLY A 61 6.24 15.15 3.76
N SER A 62 4.94 15.41 3.91
CA SER A 62 4.22 15.34 5.18
C SER A 62 4.02 13.91 5.66
N GLN A 63 3.79 13.76 6.96
CA GLN A 63 3.52 12.47 7.62
C GLN A 63 2.08 12.43 8.10
N MET A 64 1.48 11.24 8.05
CA MET A 64 0.14 10.98 8.54
C MET A 64 0.14 9.73 9.44
N PRO A 65 -0.70 9.68 10.48
CA PRO A 65 -0.87 8.50 11.32
C PRO A 65 -1.38 7.33 10.47
N GLY A 66 -1.15 6.10 10.93
CA GLY A 66 -1.49 4.88 10.18
C GLY A 66 -0.29 4.06 9.71
N LYS A 67 -0.58 2.99 8.96
CA LYS A 67 0.40 1.99 8.51
C LYS A 67 0.08 1.48 7.10
N VAL A 68 1.12 1.09 6.35
CA VAL A 68 0.94 0.34 5.11
C VAL A 68 0.99 -1.14 5.45
N SER A 69 -0.12 -1.83 5.22
CA SER A 69 -0.22 -3.26 5.47
C SER A 69 -0.40 -4.02 4.17
N LYS A 70 0.18 -5.22 4.13
CA LYS A 70 -0.06 -6.19 3.08
C LYS A 70 -1.34 -6.91 3.45
N ILE A 71 -2.34 -6.86 2.59
CA ILE A 71 -3.56 -7.65 2.74
C ILE A 71 -3.59 -8.76 1.70
N LYS A 72 -4.00 -9.96 2.11
CA LYS A 72 -4.43 -10.99 1.19
C LYS A 72 -5.75 -10.56 0.54
N THR A 73 -5.77 -10.51 -0.78
CA THR A 73 -6.96 -10.21 -1.59
C THR A 73 -7.26 -11.42 -2.45
N GLU A 74 -8.48 -11.48 -2.99
CA GLU A 74 -8.82 -12.47 -4.00
C GLU A 74 -7.80 -12.43 -5.16
N PRO A 75 -7.34 -13.59 -5.65
CA PRO A 75 -6.33 -13.67 -6.71
C PRO A 75 -6.78 -12.85 -7.91
N TYR A 76 -6.08 -11.75 -8.19
CA TYR A 76 -6.35 -10.95 -9.36
C TYR A 76 -5.28 -11.21 -10.41
N GLN A 77 -5.73 -11.36 -11.65
CA GLN A 77 -4.84 -11.48 -12.80
C GLN A 77 -4.22 -10.11 -13.08
N TYR A 78 -2.91 -10.03 -12.93
CA TYR A 78 -2.12 -8.87 -13.29
C TYR A 78 -1.25 -9.21 -14.49
N VAL A 79 -1.54 -8.55 -15.61
CA VAL A 79 -0.70 -8.65 -16.81
C VAL A 79 0.52 -7.76 -16.59
N ILE A 80 1.70 -8.37 -16.49
CA ILE A 80 2.97 -7.64 -16.44
C ILE A 80 3.14 -6.96 -17.80
N LYS A 81 2.97 -5.65 -17.85
CA LYS A 81 3.03 -4.88 -19.11
C LYS A 81 4.34 -5.04 -19.89
N GLU A 82 5.43 -5.36 -19.21
CA GLU A 82 6.75 -5.58 -19.85
C GLU A 82 6.90 -6.98 -20.48
N SER A 83 6.27 -8.01 -19.93
CA SER A 83 6.44 -9.41 -20.39
C SER A 83 5.20 -9.97 -21.11
N GLY A 84 4.02 -9.37 -20.89
CA GLY A 84 2.74 -9.92 -21.33
C GLY A 84 2.25 -11.12 -20.49
N GLU A 85 3.00 -11.50 -19.45
CA GLU A 85 2.65 -12.60 -18.56
C GLU A 85 1.55 -12.19 -17.58
N THR A 86 0.48 -12.98 -17.54
CA THR A 86 -0.61 -12.85 -16.56
C THR A 86 -0.21 -13.58 -15.29
N ILE A 87 0.21 -12.84 -14.27
CA ILE A 87 0.49 -13.40 -12.94
C ILE A 87 -0.75 -13.25 -12.04
N SER A 88 -1.05 -14.29 -11.26
CA SER A 88 -2.05 -14.19 -10.20
C SER A 88 -1.40 -13.56 -8.97
N LEU A 89 -1.79 -12.33 -8.63
CA LEU A 89 -1.38 -11.66 -7.40
C LEU A 89 -2.47 -11.82 -6.35
N GLU A 90 -2.10 -12.42 -5.21
CA GLU A 90 -3.00 -12.66 -4.08
C GLU A 90 -2.83 -11.62 -2.95
N HIS A 91 -2.00 -10.60 -3.19
CA HIS A 91 -1.62 -9.65 -2.16
C HIS A 91 -1.61 -8.23 -2.68
N LYS A 92 -2.15 -7.31 -1.88
CA LYS A 92 -2.18 -5.87 -2.17
C LYS A 92 -1.66 -5.09 -0.96
N TYR A 93 -0.87 -4.06 -1.22
CA TYR A 93 -0.49 -3.10 -0.18
C TYR A 93 -1.57 -2.02 -0.08
N ILE A 94 -2.16 -1.88 1.10
CA ILE A 94 -3.14 -0.85 1.40
C ILE A 94 -2.70 -0.01 2.58
N TYR A 95 -3.14 1.24 2.57
CA TYR A 95 -3.03 2.10 3.74
C TYR A 95 -4.15 1.75 4.73
N LEU A 96 -3.79 1.67 6.00
CA LEU A 96 -4.72 1.50 7.11
C LEU A 96 -4.53 2.67 8.09
N PRO A 97 -5.61 3.38 8.45
CA PRO A 97 -5.53 4.41 9.47
C PRO A 97 -5.21 3.79 10.84
N GLU A 98 -4.74 4.63 11.75
CA GLU A 98 -4.38 4.22 13.11
C GLU A 98 -5.61 3.66 13.83
N GLY A 99 -5.46 2.49 14.44
CA GLY A 99 -6.56 1.76 15.09
C GLY A 99 -7.34 0.80 14.18
N VAL A 100 -7.10 0.79 12.86
CA VAL A 100 -7.69 -0.22 11.97
C VAL A 100 -6.74 -1.40 11.83
N GLU A 101 -7.17 -2.55 12.36
CA GLU A 101 -6.47 -3.83 12.25
C GLU A 101 -6.65 -4.41 10.84
N SER A 102 -5.56 -4.88 10.24
CA SER A 102 -5.59 -5.59 8.96
C SER A 102 -6.40 -6.89 9.11
N SER A 103 -7.02 -7.40 8.03
CA SER A 103 -7.68 -8.72 8.07
C SER A 103 -6.79 -9.84 8.59
N GLU A 104 -5.48 -9.80 8.30
CA GLU A 104 -4.50 -10.77 8.80
C GLU A 104 -4.27 -10.65 10.32
N GLU A 105 -4.26 -9.43 10.87
CA GLU A 105 -4.14 -9.21 12.31
C GLU A 105 -5.42 -9.62 13.05
N LYS A 106 -6.59 -9.35 12.46
CA LYS A 106 -7.88 -9.83 13.00
C LYS A 106 -7.94 -11.35 13.01
N LEU A 107 -7.51 -11.99 11.93
CA LEU A 107 -7.50 -13.45 11.83
C LEU A 107 -6.53 -14.07 12.85
N ALA A 108 -5.35 -13.48 13.03
CA ALA A 108 -4.37 -13.91 14.03
C ALA A 108 -4.93 -13.81 15.46
N LYS A 109 -5.56 -12.67 15.80
CA LYS A 109 -6.22 -12.48 17.11
C LYS A 109 -7.34 -13.49 17.35
N GLN A 110 -8.22 -13.69 16.37
CA GLN A 110 -9.30 -14.67 16.48
C GLN A 110 -8.77 -16.09 16.66
N LEU A 111 -7.63 -16.41 16.03
CA LEU A 111 -6.98 -17.71 16.21
C LEU A 111 -6.40 -17.86 17.62
N GLU A 112 -5.69 -16.85 18.13
CA GLU A 112 -5.17 -16.84 19.51
C GLU A 112 -6.30 -16.96 20.55
N GLU A 113 -7.40 -16.22 20.40
CA GLU A 113 -8.57 -16.31 21.29
C GLU A 113 -9.27 -17.67 21.22
N ALA A 114 -9.26 -18.34 20.06
CA ALA A 114 -9.86 -19.68 19.89
C ALA A 114 -9.00 -20.82 20.45
N PHE A 115 -7.69 -20.57 20.63
CA PHE A 115 -6.73 -21.52 21.21
C PHE A 115 -6.35 -21.19 22.67
N ALA A 116 -6.91 -20.13 23.24
CA ALA A 116 -6.80 -19.74 24.65
C ALA A 116 -7.98 -20.30 25.47
#